data_AF-A0AAX2KU65-F1
#
_entry.id   AF-A0AAX2KU65-F1
#
_cell.length_a   1.000
_cell.length_b   1.000
_cell.length_c   1.000
_cell.angle_alpha   90.00
_cell.angle_beta   90.00
_cell.angle_gamma   90.00
#
_symmetry.space_group_name_H-M   'P 1'
#
loop_
_entity.id
_entity.type
_entity.pdbx_description
1 polymer ?
#
loop_
_entity_poly.entity_id
_entity_poly.type
_entity_poly.pdbx_seq_one_letter_code
_entity_poly.pdbx_strand_id
1 'polypeptide(L)'
;MSSAYTNTVFYPNNWQENLTTNSELKYLKLPVISRQELAHIYKYRNEIEFLQKIGATTLANEILFNDERNVFGTWHKKVDMRIITKNWLKANKQRLKTTNPTFHMLMLEKTLKERKVARIEGIENYLHYSQIKQLPKEVNLTKFQHWFMRKGERFSYYMDYLHMLEELNTPFTDDVLFPKNLQLAHDNATNTLNLLERELEEQQYQERKKQLKALETEIDDLLFLAPHSLQEIVEEGQVLHHCVGSQHYLEQHTKGKTTIVFIRRKEEPDKPYFTLEYREKRVIQVQGKYNRGHVPEEVEEAIEQWQIEIEKAMPS
;
A
#
# COMPACT_ATOMS: atom_id res chain seq x y z
N MET A 1 -25.86 -7.91 16.60
CA MET A 1 -26.61 -8.20 15.36
C MET A 1 -26.85 -9.70 15.29
N SER A 2 -28.11 -10.13 15.44
CA SER A 2 -28.51 -11.55 15.37
C SER A 2 -28.73 -11.94 13.91
N SER A 3 -27.87 -12.81 13.37
CA SER A 3 -28.03 -13.41 12.03
C SER A 3 -29.39 -14.12 11.90
N ALA A 4 -29.97 -14.21 10.70
CA ALA A 4 -31.29 -14.80 10.40
C ALA A 4 -31.49 -16.25 10.89
N TYR A 5 -30.45 -16.91 11.42
CA TYR A 5 -30.45 -18.27 11.92
C TYR A 5 -30.17 -18.40 13.42
N THR A 6 -30.13 -17.30 14.16
CA THR A 6 -29.72 -17.29 15.58
C THR A 6 -30.62 -18.12 16.50
N ASN A 7 -31.85 -18.47 16.09
CA ASN A 7 -32.79 -19.30 16.85
C ASN A 7 -33.33 -20.53 16.08
N THR A 8 -32.68 -20.95 14.98
CA THR A 8 -33.14 -22.13 14.23
C THR A 8 -32.74 -23.41 14.96
N VAL A 9 -33.70 -24.04 15.66
CA VAL A 9 -33.54 -25.38 16.23
C VAL A 9 -33.68 -26.40 15.11
N PHE A 10 -32.55 -26.92 14.62
CA PHE A 10 -32.57 -28.01 13.65
C PHE A 10 -33.03 -29.31 14.33
N TYR A 11 -33.98 -30.02 13.73
CA TYR A 11 -34.43 -31.32 14.21
C TYR A 11 -33.22 -32.25 14.48
N PRO A 12 -33.13 -32.89 15.67
CA PRO A 12 -32.11 -33.89 15.95
C PRO A 12 -32.38 -35.12 15.09
N ASN A 13 -31.71 -35.18 13.93
CA ASN A 13 -31.93 -36.20 12.90
C ASN A 13 -30.73 -37.12 12.70
N ASN A 14 -29.83 -37.20 13.69
CA ASN A 14 -28.58 -37.97 13.67
C ASN A 14 -27.84 -37.91 12.32
N TRP A 15 -27.87 -36.74 11.67
CA TRP A 15 -27.41 -36.63 10.29
C TRP A 15 -25.94 -37.00 10.13
N GLN A 16 -25.10 -36.75 11.15
CA GLN A 16 -23.70 -37.16 11.16
C GLN A 16 -23.53 -38.69 11.14
N GLU A 17 -24.33 -39.42 11.93
CA GLU A 17 -24.34 -40.88 11.94
C GLU A 17 -24.79 -41.43 10.58
N ASN A 18 -25.82 -40.82 9.98
CA ASN A 18 -26.30 -41.15 8.64
C ASN A 18 -25.24 -40.93 7.55
N LEU A 19 -24.36 -39.93 7.69
CA LEU A 19 -23.26 -39.72 6.74
C LEU A 19 -22.24 -40.87 6.76
N THR A 20 -22.03 -41.48 7.92
CA THR A 20 -21.07 -42.58 8.08
C THR A 20 -21.64 -43.95 7.70
N THR A 21 -22.96 -44.08 7.58
CA THR A 21 -23.65 -45.35 7.34
C THR A 21 -24.29 -45.43 5.95
N ASN A 22 -25.01 -44.39 5.52
CA ASN A 22 -25.91 -44.42 4.37
C ASN A 22 -25.56 -43.40 3.27
N SER A 23 -24.34 -42.86 3.27
CA SER A 23 -23.89 -41.82 2.32
C SER A 23 -22.62 -42.25 1.58
N GLU A 24 -22.32 -41.56 0.47
CA GLU A 24 -21.03 -41.66 -0.23
C GLU A 24 -19.85 -41.30 0.69
N LEU A 25 -20.07 -40.56 1.78
CA LEU A 25 -19.05 -40.19 2.74
C LEU A 25 -18.69 -41.30 3.74
N LYS A 26 -19.38 -42.46 3.71
CA LYS A 26 -19.11 -43.59 4.62
C LYS A 26 -17.68 -44.15 4.55
N TYR A 27 -16.97 -43.87 3.45
CA TYR A 27 -15.58 -44.28 3.27
C TYR A 27 -14.56 -43.30 3.87
N LEU A 28 -15.04 -42.13 4.34
CA LEU A 28 -14.22 -41.08 4.93
C LEU A 28 -14.22 -41.22 6.44
N LYS A 29 -13.04 -41.06 7.04
CA LYS A 29 -12.90 -40.81 8.48
C LYS A 29 -13.24 -39.35 8.74
N LEU A 30 -14.49 -39.06 9.09
CA LEU A 30 -14.97 -37.71 9.34
C LEU A 30 -14.79 -37.33 10.82
N PRO A 31 -14.16 -36.18 11.13
CA PRO A 31 -14.21 -35.57 12.45
C PRO A 31 -15.59 -34.95 12.71
N VAL A 32 -15.77 -34.29 13.85
CA VAL A 32 -16.95 -33.44 14.08
C VAL A 32 -16.94 -32.32 13.05
N ILE A 33 -17.95 -32.34 12.17
CA ILE A 33 -18.11 -31.36 11.09
C ILE A 33 -19.41 -30.57 11.26
N SER A 34 -19.39 -29.33 10.81
CA SER A 34 -20.55 -28.48 10.67
C SER A 34 -21.28 -28.75 9.36
N ARG A 35 -22.58 -28.43 9.28
CA ARG A 35 -23.35 -28.60 8.06
C ARG A 35 -22.82 -27.76 6.88
N GLN A 36 -22.18 -26.63 7.17
CA GLN A 36 -21.63 -25.73 6.14
C GLN A 36 -20.46 -26.38 5.36
N GLU A 37 -19.77 -27.34 5.98
CA GLU A 37 -18.64 -28.03 5.36
C GLU A 37 -19.09 -29.13 4.39
N LEU A 38 -20.34 -29.58 4.46
CA LEU A 38 -20.81 -30.75 3.72
C LEU A 38 -20.65 -30.61 2.21
N ALA A 39 -21.07 -29.48 1.65
CA ALA A 39 -20.98 -29.25 0.20
C ALA A 39 -19.52 -29.36 -0.29
N HIS A 40 -18.58 -28.83 0.49
CA HIS A 40 -17.15 -28.90 0.20
C HIS A 40 -16.60 -30.34 0.34
N ILE A 41 -16.96 -31.04 1.41
CA ILE A 41 -16.54 -32.43 1.64
C ILE A 41 -17.05 -33.35 0.53
N TYR A 42 -18.33 -33.26 0.14
CA TYR A 42 -18.88 -34.05 -0.97
C TYR A 42 -18.16 -33.78 -2.29
N LYS A 43 -17.85 -32.50 -2.57
CA LYS A 43 -17.14 -32.09 -3.78
C LYS A 43 -15.76 -32.73 -3.90
N TYR A 44 -15.02 -32.82 -2.80
CA TYR A 44 -13.63 -33.30 -2.77
C TYR A 44 -13.45 -34.67 -2.08
N ARG A 45 -14.54 -35.45 -1.96
CA ARG A 45 -14.55 -36.72 -1.24
C ARG A 45 -13.55 -37.74 -1.75
N ASN A 46 -13.34 -37.78 -3.07
CA ASN A 46 -12.42 -38.74 -3.70
C ASN A 46 -10.96 -38.43 -3.34
N GLU A 47 -10.58 -37.15 -3.33
CA GLU A 47 -9.27 -36.67 -2.92
C GLU A 47 -9.02 -36.95 -1.44
N ILE A 48 -10.01 -36.65 -0.58
CA ILE A 48 -9.94 -36.91 0.86
C ILE A 48 -9.80 -38.41 1.14
N GLU A 49 -10.66 -39.24 0.55
CA GLU A 49 -10.63 -40.70 0.72
C GLU A 49 -9.28 -41.28 0.26
N PHE A 50 -8.76 -40.84 -0.89
CA PHE A 50 -7.46 -41.26 -1.38
C PHE A 50 -6.35 -40.95 -0.38
N LEU A 51 -6.30 -39.73 0.14
CA LEU A 51 -5.30 -39.29 1.11
C LEU A 51 -5.39 -40.09 2.42
N GLN A 52 -6.60 -40.31 2.93
CA GLN A 52 -6.82 -41.11 4.13
C GLN A 52 -6.38 -42.57 3.94
N LYS A 53 -6.66 -43.17 2.78
CA LYS A 53 -6.24 -44.55 2.45
C LYS A 53 -4.73 -44.73 2.38
N ILE A 54 -3.98 -43.70 1.98
CA ILE A 54 -2.51 -43.76 1.95
C ILE A 54 -1.86 -43.28 3.26
N GLY A 55 -2.65 -42.90 4.27
CA GLY A 55 -2.16 -42.41 5.56
C GLY A 55 -1.73 -40.93 5.58
N ALA A 56 -2.03 -40.16 4.53
CA ALA A 56 -1.70 -38.74 4.43
C ALA A 56 -2.77 -37.87 5.14
N THR A 57 -2.89 -38.06 6.46
CA THR A 57 -3.94 -37.45 7.28
C THR A 57 -3.84 -35.93 7.37
N THR A 58 -2.64 -35.34 7.30
CA THR A 58 -2.45 -33.89 7.39
C THR A 58 -3.17 -33.19 6.24
N LEU A 59 -2.83 -33.55 5.01
CA LEU A 59 -3.44 -32.95 3.82
C LEU A 59 -4.92 -33.31 3.69
N ALA A 60 -5.33 -34.52 4.11
CA ALA A 60 -6.75 -34.87 4.15
C ALA A 60 -7.55 -33.92 5.05
N ASN A 61 -7.03 -33.59 6.24
CA ASN A 61 -7.65 -32.64 7.16
C ASN A 61 -7.63 -31.21 6.61
N GLU A 62 -6.55 -30.78 5.97
CA GLU A 62 -6.50 -29.45 5.33
C GLU A 62 -7.46 -29.33 4.14
N ILE A 63 -7.83 -30.43 3.47
CA ILE A 63 -8.87 -30.43 2.45
C ILE A 63 -10.27 -30.49 3.07
N LEU A 64 -10.46 -31.27 4.15
CA LEU A 64 -11.74 -31.38 4.85
C LEU A 64 -12.24 -30.01 5.33
N PHE A 65 -11.34 -29.22 5.91
CA PHE A 65 -11.64 -27.91 6.46
C PHE A 65 -11.15 -26.81 5.51
N ASN A 66 -12.08 -26.06 4.92
CA ASN A 66 -11.77 -24.93 4.03
C ASN A 66 -11.41 -23.67 4.83
N ASP A 67 -10.45 -23.79 5.74
CA ASP A 67 -10.02 -22.74 6.65
C ASP A 67 -8.66 -22.14 6.24
N GLU A 68 -8.13 -21.30 7.12
CA GLU A 68 -6.94 -20.52 6.88
C GLU A 68 -5.82 -20.87 7.87
N ARG A 69 -4.60 -20.65 7.41
CA ARG A 69 -3.37 -20.77 8.18
C ARG A 69 -2.78 -19.38 8.33
N ASN A 70 -2.43 -19.04 9.56
CA ASN A 70 -1.56 -17.90 9.79
C ASN A 70 -0.10 -18.30 9.49
N VAL A 71 0.54 -17.57 8.58
CA VAL A 71 1.98 -17.62 8.35
C VAL A 71 2.52 -16.24 8.65
N PHE A 72 3.25 -16.13 9.76
CA PHE A 72 3.92 -14.89 10.18
C PHE A 72 3.04 -13.63 10.15
N GLY A 73 1.86 -13.72 10.77
CA GLY A 73 0.92 -12.60 10.86
C GLY A 73 0.04 -12.40 9.62
N THR A 74 0.15 -13.26 8.60
CA THR A 74 -0.68 -13.19 7.38
C THR A 74 -1.51 -14.47 7.23
N TRP A 75 -2.80 -14.31 6.93
CA TRP A 75 -3.72 -15.44 6.77
C TRP A 75 -3.76 -15.90 5.32
N HIS A 76 -3.62 -17.21 5.12
CA HIS A 76 -3.61 -17.85 3.81
C HIS A 76 -4.54 -19.06 3.81
N LYS A 77 -5.22 -19.33 2.69
CA LYS A 77 -5.95 -20.59 2.53
C LYS A 77 -4.99 -21.76 2.67
N LYS A 78 -5.35 -22.77 3.46
CA LYS A 78 -4.48 -23.94 3.68
C LYS A 78 -4.20 -24.71 2.40
N VAL A 79 -5.19 -24.76 1.50
CA VAL A 79 -5.13 -25.56 0.28
C VAL A 79 -5.65 -24.77 -0.92
N ASP A 80 -4.96 -24.92 -2.05
CA ASP A 80 -5.48 -24.53 -3.36
C ASP A 80 -5.95 -25.78 -4.13
N MET A 81 -7.27 -26.01 -4.12
CA MET A 81 -7.87 -27.17 -4.79
C MET A 81 -7.75 -27.15 -6.32
N ARG A 82 -7.31 -26.03 -6.93
CA ARG A 82 -6.97 -26.00 -8.37
C ARG A 82 -5.69 -26.78 -8.67
N ILE A 83 -4.82 -26.94 -7.67
CA ILE A 83 -3.53 -27.64 -7.80
C ILE A 83 -3.69 -29.14 -7.47
N ILE A 84 -4.52 -29.48 -6.48
CA ILE A 84 -4.71 -30.87 -6.01
C ILE A 84 -5.61 -31.64 -6.97
N THR A 85 -5.04 -31.99 -8.13
CA THR A 85 -5.66 -32.91 -9.09
C THR A 85 -5.29 -34.36 -8.76
N LYS A 86 -6.04 -35.32 -9.32
CA LYS A 86 -5.70 -36.75 -9.23
C LYS A 86 -4.27 -37.06 -9.71
N ASN A 87 -3.80 -36.38 -10.75
CA ASN A 87 -2.43 -36.54 -11.25
C ASN A 87 -1.40 -35.98 -10.26
N TRP A 88 -1.68 -34.82 -9.66
CA TRP A 88 -0.82 -34.24 -8.63
C TRP A 88 -0.72 -35.15 -7.40
N LEU A 89 -1.84 -35.71 -6.93
CA LEU A 89 -1.87 -36.65 -5.80
C LEU A 89 -1.04 -37.91 -6.09
N LYS A 90 -1.14 -38.46 -7.30
CA LYS A 90 -0.33 -39.60 -7.72
C LYS A 90 1.17 -39.27 -7.75
N ALA A 91 1.54 -38.12 -8.32
CA ALA A 91 2.93 -37.68 -8.40
C ALA A 91 3.56 -37.47 -7.02
N ASN A 92 2.78 -37.02 -6.03
CA ASN A 92 3.26 -36.73 -4.67
C ASN A 92 3.00 -37.86 -3.66
N LYS A 93 2.41 -39.00 -4.10
CA LYS A 93 1.94 -40.09 -3.23
C LYS A 93 2.99 -40.57 -2.23
N GLN A 94 4.22 -40.80 -2.70
CA GLN A 94 5.28 -41.34 -1.83
C GLN A 94 5.68 -40.36 -0.73
N ARG A 95 5.80 -39.07 -1.07
CA ARG A 95 6.13 -38.01 -0.10
C ARG A 95 5.00 -37.84 0.91
N LEU A 96 3.75 -37.80 0.43
CA LEU A 96 2.55 -37.72 1.26
C LEU A 96 2.48 -38.88 2.28
N LYS A 97 2.75 -40.11 1.84
CA LYS A 97 2.76 -41.30 2.70
C LYS A 97 3.89 -41.29 3.73
N THR A 98 5.07 -40.82 3.35
CA THR A 98 6.29 -40.98 4.17
C THR A 98 6.41 -39.88 5.22
N THR A 99 6.12 -38.63 4.86
CA THR A 99 6.38 -37.48 5.75
C THR A 99 5.12 -36.71 6.15
N ASN A 100 3.95 -37.11 5.65
CA ASN A 100 2.64 -36.52 5.97
C ASN A 100 2.63 -34.96 6.02
N PRO A 101 3.19 -34.28 4.99
CA PRO A 101 3.38 -32.83 5.03
C PRO A 101 2.07 -32.07 4.80
N THR A 102 2.08 -30.79 5.13
CA THR A 102 1.02 -29.84 4.76
C THR A 102 1.11 -29.47 3.27
N PHE A 103 0.02 -28.96 2.70
CA PHE A 103 0.02 -28.42 1.34
C PHE A 103 1.04 -27.29 1.20
N HIS A 104 1.04 -26.35 2.15
CA HIS A 104 1.98 -25.23 2.21
C HIS A 104 3.44 -25.72 2.14
N MET A 105 3.81 -26.72 2.94
CA MET A 105 5.16 -27.27 2.97
C MET A 105 5.59 -27.86 1.62
N LEU A 106 4.71 -28.66 0.99
CA LEU A 106 4.98 -29.24 -0.33
C LEU A 106 5.17 -28.15 -1.40
N MET A 107 4.31 -27.14 -1.37
CA MET A 107 4.37 -26.04 -2.33
C MET A 107 5.61 -25.16 -2.10
N LEU A 108 6.00 -24.93 -0.85
CA LEU A 108 7.20 -24.20 -0.50
C LEU A 108 8.45 -24.91 -1.02
N GLU A 109 8.58 -26.22 -0.77
CA GLU A 109 9.68 -27.04 -1.30
C GLU A 109 9.70 -27.03 -2.83
N LYS A 110 8.53 -27.14 -3.47
CA LYS A 110 8.40 -27.11 -4.93
C LYS A 110 8.87 -25.76 -5.51
N THR A 111 8.38 -24.65 -4.97
CA THR A 111 8.69 -23.31 -5.50
C THR A 111 10.15 -22.92 -5.27
N LEU A 112 10.77 -23.34 -4.16
CA LEU A 112 12.21 -23.15 -3.96
C LEU A 112 13.03 -23.99 -4.96
N LYS A 113 12.64 -25.25 -5.20
CA LYS A 113 13.29 -26.11 -6.20
C LYS A 113 13.17 -25.58 -7.62
N GLU A 114 12.06 -24.97 -8.00
CA GLU A 114 11.89 -24.28 -9.28
C GLU A 114 12.94 -23.16 -9.47
N ARG A 115 13.38 -22.53 -8.38
CA ARG A 115 14.48 -21.56 -8.35
C ARG A 115 15.85 -22.17 -8.02
N LYS A 116 15.97 -23.50 -8.06
CA LYS A 116 17.20 -24.27 -7.78
C LYS A 116 17.76 -24.05 -6.37
N VAL A 117 16.90 -23.78 -5.39
CA VAL A 117 17.28 -23.55 -3.99
C VAL A 117 16.63 -24.59 -3.08
N ALA A 118 17.39 -25.06 -2.09
CA ALA A 118 16.88 -25.95 -1.06
C ALA A 118 16.11 -25.17 0.02
N ARG A 119 15.08 -25.81 0.59
CA ARG A 119 14.36 -25.28 1.75
C ARG A 119 15.24 -25.39 2.99
N ILE A 120 15.35 -24.30 3.74
CA ILE A 120 15.93 -24.28 5.08
C ILE A 120 14.83 -24.59 6.10
N GLU A 121 15.12 -25.47 7.05
CA GLU A 121 14.14 -25.89 8.05
C GLU A 121 13.66 -24.71 8.91
N GLY A 122 12.35 -24.59 9.13
CA GLY A 122 11.72 -23.53 9.92
C GLY A 122 11.21 -22.36 9.10
N ILE A 123 11.66 -22.17 7.85
CA ILE A 123 11.22 -21.07 6.98
C ILE A 123 9.71 -21.05 6.74
N GLU A 124 9.05 -22.22 6.77
CA GLU A 124 7.61 -22.40 6.59
C GLU A 124 6.75 -21.65 7.63
N ASN A 125 7.33 -21.27 8.77
CA ASN A 125 6.67 -20.48 9.81
C ASN A 125 6.73 -18.97 9.52
N TYR A 126 7.67 -18.55 8.68
CA TYR A 126 7.94 -17.15 8.34
C TYR A 126 7.41 -16.78 6.95
N LEU A 127 7.49 -17.72 6.00
CA LEU A 127 7.28 -17.47 4.59
C LEU A 127 6.22 -18.41 4.02
N HIS A 128 5.21 -17.84 3.37
CA HIS A 128 4.21 -18.57 2.61
C HIS A 128 4.72 -18.91 1.19
N TYR A 129 4.36 -20.07 0.63
CA TYR A 129 4.89 -20.50 -0.67
C TYR A 129 4.59 -19.51 -1.82
N SER A 130 3.47 -18.78 -1.74
CA SER A 130 3.10 -17.79 -2.76
C SER A 130 3.99 -16.56 -2.76
N GLN A 131 4.66 -16.27 -1.64
CA GLN A 131 5.52 -15.09 -1.47
C GLN A 131 6.87 -15.27 -2.18
N ILE A 132 7.36 -16.51 -2.32
CA ILE A 132 8.61 -16.77 -3.05
C ILE A 132 8.55 -16.26 -4.50
N LYS A 133 7.37 -16.33 -5.12
CA LYS A 133 7.15 -15.87 -6.50
C LYS A 133 7.18 -14.35 -6.65
N GLN A 134 7.00 -13.62 -5.55
CA GLN A 134 7.01 -12.16 -5.52
C GLN A 134 8.44 -11.62 -5.39
N LEU A 135 9.37 -12.43 -4.87
CA LEU A 135 10.76 -12.03 -4.71
C LEU A 135 11.44 -11.88 -6.08
N PRO A 136 12.16 -10.75 -6.32
CA PRO A 136 12.96 -10.55 -7.52
C PRO A 136 13.97 -11.67 -7.77
N LYS A 137 14.44 -11.80 -9.02
CA LYS A 137 15.37 -12.88 -9.41
C LYS A 137 16.77 -12.67 -8.83
N GLU A 138 17.13 -11.43 -8.64
CA GLU A 138 18.34 -10.87 -8.06
C GLU A 138 18.49 -11.29 -6.59
N VAL A 139 17.38 -11.48 -5.87
CA VAL A 139 17.40 -11.92 -4.47
C VAL A 139 17.91 -13.35 -4.38
N ASN A 140 19.05 -13.53 -3.73
CA ASN A 140 19.59 -14.84 -3.41
C ASN A 140 18.72 -15.53 -2.33
N LEU A 141 17.92 -16.51 -2.74
CA LEU A 141 16.95 -17.17 -1.85
C LEU A 141 17.59 -17.95 -0.70
N THR A 142 18.83 -18.43 -0.83
CA THR A 142 19.51 -19.11 0.28
C THR A 142 19.86 -18.11 1.37
N LYS A 143 20.44 -16.96 0.99
CA LYS A 143 20.74 -15.87 1.93
C LYS A 143 19.47 -15.27 2.53
N PHE A 144 18.46 -15.04 1.70
CA PHE A 144 17.16 -14.52 2.12
C PHE A 144 16.54 -15.40 3.21
N GLN A 145 16.48 -16.72 3.02
CA GLN A 145 15.89 -17.63 4.01
C GLN A 145 16.58 -17.48 5.38
N HIS A 146 17.91 -17.52 5.43
CA HIS A 146 18.67 -17.36 6.69
C HIS A 146 18.47 -15.97 7.31
N TRP A 147 18.52 -14.92 6.49
CA TRP A 147 18.38 -13.55 6.95
C TRP A 147 16.97 -13.29 7.48
N PHE A 148 15.94 -13.68 6.73
CA PHE A 148 14.53 -13.42 7.02
C PHE A 148 14.09 -14.12 8.31
N MET A 149 14.48 -15.39 8.49
CA MET A 149 14.22 -16.12 9.74
C MET A 149 14.88 -15.49 10.96
N ARG A 150 16.06 -14.87 10.79
CA ARG A 150 16.78 -14.20 11.89
C ARG A 150 16.17 -12.85 12.24
N LYS A 151 15.72 -12.09 11.25
CA LYS A 151 15.13 -10.76 11.46
C LYS A 151 13.73 -10.84 12.05
N GLY A 152 12.92 -11.79 11.58
CA GLY A 152 11.56 -11.94 12.07
C GLY A 152 10.68 -10.73 11.72
N GLU A 153 10.85 -10.18 10.51
CA GLU A 153 10.07 -9.05 10.02
C GLU A 153 8.96 -9.50 9.07
N ARG A 154 7.89 -8.71 8.95
CA ARG A 154 6.77 -9.04 8.05
C ARG A 154 7.26 -9.03 6.60
N PHE A 155 6.88 -10.05 5.84
CA PHE A 155 7.25 -10.14 4.42
C PHE A 155 6.85 -8.89 3.61
N SER A 156 5.68 -8.32 3.90
CA SER A 156 5.21 -7.09 3.26
C SER A 156 6.13 -5.90 3.50
N TYR A 157 6.72 -5.79 4.68
CA TYR A 157 7.62 -4.68 5.04
C TYR A 157 8.96 -4.80 4.27
N TYR A 158 9.45 -6.02 4.10
CA TYR A 158 10.61 -6.27 3.25
C TYR A 158 10.32 -6.00 1.76
N MET A 159 9.15 -6.38 1.25
CA MET A 159 8.76 -6.07 -0.13
C MET A 159 8.62 -4.56 -0.37
N ASP A 160 8.05 -3.83 0.59
CA ASP A 160 7.95 -2.37 0.52
C ASP A 160 9.33 -1.73 0.39
N TYR A 161 10.29 -2.18 1.22
CA TYR A 161 11.69 -1.77 1.10
C TYR A 161 12.30 -2.10 -0.28
N LEU A 162 12.06 -3.29 -0.84
CA LEU A 162 12.57 -3.63 -2.17
C LEU A 162 12.00 -2.72 -3.26
N HIS A 163 10.73 -2.34 -3.18
CA HIS A 163 10.13 -1.40 -4.12
C HIS A 163 10.74 0.01 -4.00
N MET A 164 11.04 0.47 -2.79
CA MET A 164 11.76 1.74 -2.60
C MET A 164 13.16 1.70 -3.22
N LEU A 165 13.86 0.57 -3.13
CA LEU A 165 15.16 0.41 -3.78
C LEU A 165 15.04 0.46 -5.31
N GLU A 166 13.99 -0.15 -5.89
CA GLU A 166 13.70 -0.06 -7.33
C GLU A 166 13.42 1.39 -7.74
N GLU A 167 12.59 2.11 -6.99
CA GLU A 167 12.25 3.52 -7.24
C GLU A 167 13.48 4.43 -7.17
N LEU A 168 14.36 4.19 -6.19
CA LEU A 168 15.64 4.88 -6.05
C LEU A 168 16.70 4.42 -7.05
N ASN A 169 16.39 3.45 -7.94
CA ASN A 169 17.36 2.81 -8.83
C ASN A 169 18.62 2.30 -8.09
N THR A 170 18.46 1.85 -6.85
CA THR A 170 19.57 1.38 -6.03
C THR A 170 20.00 -0.02 -6.47
N PRO A 171 21.29 -0.25 -6.76
CA PRO A 171 21.77 -1.58 -7.15
C PRO A 171 21.53 -2.63 -6.07
N PHE A 172 21.00 -3.79 -6.47
CA PHE A 172 20.71 -4.92 -5.60
C PHE A 172 21.99 -5.70 -5.24
N THR A 173 22.80 -5.10 -4.36
CA THR A 173 23.94 -5.77 -3.74
C THR A 173 23.53 -6.51 -2.48
N ASP A 174 24.33 -7.48 -2.02
CA ASP A 174 23.99 -8.28 -0.83
C ASP A 174 23.77 -7.43 0.43
N ASP A 175 24.58 -6.40 0.67
CA ASP A 175 24.47 -5.54 1.86
C ASP A 175 23.20 -4.68 1.84
N VAL A 176 22.74 -4.31 0.64
CA VAL A 176 21.50 -3.56 0.42
C VAL A 176 20.30 -4.48 0.56
N LEU A 177 20.33 -5.67 -0.06
CA LEU A 177 19.21 -6.62 0.00
C LEU A 177 19.01 -7.23 1.40
N PHE A 178 20.09 -7.37 2.18
CA PHE A 178 20.04 -8.05 3.48
C PHE A 178 20.54 -7.13 4.62
N PRO A 179 19.86 -6.00 4.87
CA PRO A 179 20.36 -4.99 5.81
C PRO A 179 20.42 -5.55 7.23
N LYS A 180 21.38 -5.04 8.02
CA LYS A 180 21.49 -5.40 9.45
C LYS A 180 20.29 -4.88 10.25
N ASN A 181 19.73 -3.74 9.88
CA ASN A 181 18.51 -3.20 10.46
C ASN A 181 17.59 -2.82 9.29
N LEU A 182 16.53 -3.62 9.07
CA LEU A 182 15.59 -3.40 7.98
C LEU A 182 14.80 -2.11 8.17
N GLN A 183 14.38 -1.83 9.41
CA GLN A 183 13.63 -0.61 9.73
C GLN A 183 14.45 0.64 9.42
N LEU A 184 15.71 0.71 9.86
CA LEU A 184 16.58 1.83 9.55
C LEU A 184 16.83 1.98 8.03
N ALA A 185 16.99 0.86 7.31
CA ALA A 185 17.19 0.90 5.87
C ALA A 185 15.93 1.41 5.13
N HIS A 186 14.75 1.00 5.59
CA HIS A 186 13.46 1.45 5.10
C HIS A 186 13.22 2.94 5.40
N ASP A 187 13.47 3.38 6.63
CA ASP A 187 13.35 4.79 7.03
C ASP A 187 14.28 5.68 6.19
N ASN A 188 15.52 5.23 5.95
CA ASN A 188 16.47 5.94 5.09
C ASN A 188 15.97 6.04 3.65
N ALA A 189 15.48 4.94 3.07
CA ALA A 189 14.95 4.93 1.70
C ALA A 189 13.73 5.86 1.57
N THR A 190 12.81 5.80 2.55
CA THR A 190 11.64 6.70 2.64
C THR A 190 12.07 8.16 2.68
N ASN A 191 13.06 8.50 3.51
CA ASN A 191 13.58 9.86 3.60
C ASN A 191 14.22 10.32 2.28
N THR A 192 14.97 9.45 1.60
CA THR A 192 15.55 9.78 0.29
C THR A 192 14.46 10.02 -0.76
N LEU A 193 13.42 9.18 -0.82
CA LEU A 193 12.30 9.37 -1.74
C LEU A 193 11.57 10.69 -1.49
N ASN A 194 11.26 10.99 -0.22
CA ASN A 194 10.61 12.25 0.15
C ASN A 194 11.47 13.48 -0.22
N LEU A 195 12.80 13.39 -0.11
CA LEU A 195 13.70 14.47 -0.52
C LEU A 195 13.68 14.64 -2.04
N LEU A 196 13.76 13.55 -2.80
CA LEU A 196 13.70 13.60 -4.27
C LEU A 196 12.35 14.13 -4.76
N GLU A 197 11.25 13.75 -4.12
CA GLU A 197 9.91 14.26 -4.44
C GLU A 197 9.85 15.77 -4.22
N ARG A 198 10.32 16.27 -3.07
CA ARG A 198 10.39 17.72 -2.80
C ARG A 198 11.29 18.46 -3.77
N GLU A 199 12.46 17.91 -4.11
CA GLU A 199 13.35 18.50 -5.10
C GLU A 199 12.69 18.56 -6.49
N LEU A 200 11.96 17.52 -6.87
CA LEU A 200 11.22 17.49 -8.13
C LEU A 200 10.07 18.50 -8.14
N GLU A 201 9.30 18.59 -7.06
CA GLU A 201 8.25 19.59 -6.88
C GLU A 201 8.81 21.02 -6.97
N GLU A 202 9.95 21.28 -6.32
CA GLU A 202 10.62 22.58 -6.36
C GLU A 202 11.16 22.88 -7.76
N GLN A 203 11.72 21.89 -8.47
CA GLN A 203 12.14 22.07 -9.88
C GLN A 203 10.95 22.39 -10.80
N GLN A 204 9.83 21.66 -10.65
CA GLN A 204 8.60 21.96 -11.38
C GLN A 204 8.10 23.36 -11.05
N TYR A 205 8.22 23.76 -9.79
CA TYR A 205 7.87 25.09 -9.35
C TYR A 205 8.75 26.19 -9.96
N GLN A 206 10.07 25.98 -10.09
CA GLN A 206 10.96 26.97 -10.71
C GLN A 206 10.57 27.29 -12.16
N GLU A 207 10.10 26.30 -12.94
CA GLU A 207 9.58 26.56 -14.28
C GLU A 207 8.24 27.31 -14.24
N ARG A 208 7.34 26.96 -13.33
CA ARG A 208 6.08 27.68 -13.13
C ARG A 208 6.32 29.13 -12.72
N LYS A 209 7.27 29.36 -11.80
CA LYS A 209 7.64 30.69 -11.30
C LYS A 209 8.09 31.64 -12.39
N LYS A 210 8.81 31.17 -13.42
CA LYS A 210 9.17 32.01 -14.58
C LYS A 210 7.93 32.60 -15.26
N GLN A 211 6.83 31.84 -15.29
CA GLN A 211 5.54 32.31 -15.82
C GLN A 211 4.84 33.25 -14.82
N LEU A 212 4.93 32.95 -13.52
CA LEU A 212 4.34 33.77 -12.47
C LEU A 212 5.02 35.13 -12.31
N LYS A 213 6.28 35.31 -12.74
CA LYS A 213 6.95 36.62 -12.75
C LYS A 213 6.15 37.71 -13.47
N ALA A 214 5.38 37.34 -14.49
CA ALA A 214 4.56 38.31 -15.21
C ALA A 214 3.34 38.80 -14.38
N LEU A 215 3.09 38.20 -13.21
CA LEU A 215 2.11 38.67 -12.22
C LEU A 215 2.70 39.64 -11.20
N GLU A 216 4.03 39.79 -11.17
CA GLU A 216 4.71 40.67 -10.24
C GLU A 216 4.62 42.12 -10.75
N THR A 217 4.04 43.00 -9.94
CA THR A 217 3.94 44.44 -10.26
C THR A 217 3.86 45.25 -8.97
N GLU A 218 4.11 46.54 -9.11
CA GLU A 218 3.98 47.54 -8.07
C GLU A 218 2.81 48.45 -8.42
N ILE A 219 1.86 48.59 -7.49
CA ILE A 219 0.71 49.47 -7.64
C ILE A 219 0.60 50.29 -6.37
N ASP A 220 0.73 51.60 -6.54
CA ASP A 220 0.80 52.58 -5.46
C ASP A 220 1.85 52.18 -4.41
N ASP A 221 1.44 51.96 -3.15
CA ASP A 221 2.31 51.57 -2.05
C ASP A 221 2.32 50.05 -1.77
N LEU A 222 1.83 49.25 -2.72
CA LEU A 222 1.73 47.79 -2.62
C LEU A 222 2.56 47.07 -3.67
N LEU A 223 3.12 45.94 -3.26
CA LEU A 223 3.86 45.02 -4.12
C LEU A 223 3.09 43.71 -4.24
N PHE A 224 2.89 43.26 -5.48
CA PHE A 224 2.35 41.95 -5.81
C PHE A 224 3.52 41.06 -6.19
N LEU A 225 3.74 39.98 -5.44
CA LEU A 225 4.91 39.10 -5.57
C LEU A 225 4.46 37.66 -5.76
N ALA A 226 5.10 36.94 -6.68
CA ALA A 226 4.95 35.50 -6.75
C ALA A 226 5.84 34.84 -5.67
N PRO A 227 5.40 33.75 -5.03
CA PRO A 227 6.24 33.05 -4.07
C PRO A 227 7.55 32.57 -4.72
N HIS A 228 8.66 32.63 -3.98
CA HIS A 228 9.96 32.23 -4.51
C HIS A 228 10.15 30.71 -4.50
N SER A 229 9.52 30.04 -3.55
CA SER A 229 9.51 28.59 -3.34
C SER A 229 8.17 28.14 -2.77
N LEU A 230 7.87 26.85 -2.82
CA LEU A 230 6.67 26.30 -2.16
C LEU A 230 6.72 26.46 -0.64
N GLN A 231 7.94 26.48 -0.07
CA GLN A 231 8.17 26.69 1.36
C GLN A 231 7.69 28.08 1.84
N GLU A 232 7.85 29.13 1.03
CA GLU A 232 7.36 30.46 1.39
C GLU A 232 5.83 30.50 1.55
N ILE A 233 5.09 29.72 0.76
CA ILE A 233 3.63 29.63 0.87
C ILE A 233 3.23 28.98 2.21
N VAL A 234 4.01 27.97 2.65
CA VAL A 234 3.82 27.33 3.95
C VAL A 234 4.08 28.32 5.10
N GLU A 235 5.19 29.05 5.04
CA GLU A 235 5.56 30.05 6.03
C GLU A 235 4.56 31.21 6.08
N GLU A 236 4.12 31.69 4.92
CA GLU A 236 3.08 32.72 4.79
C GLU A 236 1.80 32.32 5.52
N GLY A 237 1.30 31.12 5.24
CA GLY A 237 0.09 30.59 5.88
C GLY A 237 0.24 30.43 7.39
N GLN A 238 1.44 30.09 7.88
CA GLN A 238 1.73 30.02 9.31
C GLN A 238 1.74 31.40 9.96
N VAL A 239 2.43 32.38 9.37
CA VAL A 239 2.54 33.76 9.91
C VAL A 239 1.18 34.46 9.91
N LEU A 240 0.42 34.31 8.84
CA LEU A 240 -0.90 34.91 8.71
C LEU A 240 -2.00 34.03 9.35
N HIS A 241 -1.67 32.84 9.85
CA HIS A 241 -2.61 31.89 10.48
C HIS A 241 -3.83 31.55 9.59
N HIS A 242 -3.60 31.27 8.31
CA HIS A 242 -4.64 30.77 7.39
C HIS A 242 -4.13 29.63 6.51
N CYS A 243 -5.06 28.96 5.82
CA CYS A 243 -4.84 27.65 5.23
C CYS A 243 -4.11 27.65 3.87
N VAL A 244 -3.54 28.77 3.42
CA VAL A 244 -2.89 28.87 2.11
C VAL A 244 -1.66 27.94 2.01
N GLY A 245 -1.02 27.64 3.14
CA GLY A 245 0.11 26.72 3.24
C GLY A 245 -0.27 25.23 3.26
N SER A 246 -1.54 24.88 3.11
CA SER A 246 -1.95 23.47 3.11
C SER A 246 -1.51 22.75 1.83
N GLN A 247 -1.29 21.44 1.94
CA GLN A 247 -0.81 20.60 0.83
C GLN A 247 -1.72 20.70 -0.42
N HIS A 248 -3.03 20.86 -0.23
CA HIS A 248 -3.95 21.06 -1.34
C HIS A 248 -3.64 22.33 -2.14
N TYR A 249 -3.39 23.46 -1.47
CA TYR A 249 -3.09 24.73 -2.13
C TYR A 249 -1.72 24.68 -2.82
N LEU A 250 -0.71 24.07 -2.19
CA LEU A 250 0.61 23.89 -2.80
C LEU A 250 0.52 23.09 -4.10
N GLU A 251 -0.16 21.95 -4.10
CA GLU A 251 -0.31 21.13 -5.30
C GLU A 251 -1.04 21.87 -6.43
N GLN A 252 -2.13 22.57 -6.11
CA GLN A 252 -2.91 23.31 -7.11
C GLN A 252 -2.10 24.48 -7.67
N HIS A 253 -1.30 25.12 -6.82
CA HIS A 253 -0.39 26.21 -7.19
C HIS A 253 0.71 25.73 -8.14
N THR A 254 1.40 24.65 -7.79
CA THR A 254 2.44 24.04 -8.63
C THR A 254 1.88 23.59 -9.99
N LYS A 255 0.68 23.01 -10.00
CA LYS A 255 0.00 22.55 -11.23
C LYS A 255 -0.65 23.69 -12.03
N GLY A 256 -0.60 24.94 -11.56
CA GLY A 256 -1.20 26.12 -12.21
C GLY A 256 -2.73 26.14 -12.22
N LYS A 257 -3.38 25.27 -11.44
CA LYS A 257 -4.85 25.22 -11.29
C LYS A 257 -5.38 26.32 -10.40
N THR A 258 -4.56 26.79 -9.46
CA THR A 258 -4.73 28.05 -8.74
C THR A 258 -3.40 28.77 -8.72
N THR A 259 -3.38 30.06 -8.46
CA THR A 259 -2.15 30.84 -8.31
C THR A 259 -2.26 31.68 -7.06
N ILE A 260 -1.24 31.62 -6.21
CA ILE A 260 -1.16 32.37 -4.96
C ILE A 260 -0.20 33.50 -5.23
N VAL A 261 -0.62 34.72 -4.94
CA VAL A 261 0.17 35.94 -5.05
C VAL A 261 0.24 36.58 -3.68
N PHE A 262 1.43 36.98 -3.27
CA PHE A 262 1.65 37.70 -2.03
C PHE A 262 1.45 39.19 -2.27
N ILE A 263 0.74 39.85 -1.37
CA ILE A 263 0.63 41.30 -1.33
C ILE A 263 1.49 41.77 -0.15
N ARG A 264 2.31 42.79 -0.39
CA ARG A 264 3.20 43.41 0.59
C ARG A 264 3.05 44.92 0.56
N ARG A 265 3.40 45.57 1.66
CA ARG A 265 3.62 47.03 1.69
C ARG A 265 5.00 47.32 1.14
N LYS A 266 5.13 48.35 0.31
CA LYS A 266 6.40 48.77 -0.28
C LYS A 266 7.45 49.17 0.76
N GLU A 267 7.02 49.75 1.87
CA GLU A 267 7.88 50.10 3.01
C GLU A 267 8.39 48.88 3.79
N GLU A 268 7.68 47.75 3.73
CA GLU A 268 7.97 46.52 4.49
C GLU A 268 7.81 45.27 3.60
N PRO A 269 8.62 45.10 2.54
CA PRO A 269 8.43 44.05 1.53
C PRO A 269 8.58 42.63 2.09
N ASP A 270 9.34 42.47 3.18
CA ASP A 270 9.60 41.17 3.82
C ASP A 270 8.48 40.74 4.80
N LYS A 271 7.49 41.61 5.08
CA LYS A 271 6.43 41.32 6.05
C LYS A 271 5.13 40.85 5.37
N PRO A 272 4.61 39.65 5.73
CA PRO A 272 3.31 39.19 5.27
C PRO A 272 2.17 40.17 5.54
N TYR A 273 1.39 40.49 4.52
CA TYR A 273 0.25 41.43 4.61
C TYR A 273 -1.06 40.78 4.18
N PHE A 274 -1.21 40.45 2.90
CA PHE A 274 -2.33 39.68 2.36
C PHE A 274 -1.86 38.63 1.36
N THR A 275 -2.66 37.58 1.18
CA THR A 275 -2.50 36.62 0.09
C THR A 275 -3.71 36.66 -0.83
N LEU A 276 -3.46 36.58 -2.13
CA LEU A 276 -4.46 36.62 -3.19
C LEU A 276 -4.47 35.29 -3.94
N GLU A 277 -5.64 34.67 -4.05
CA GLU A 277 -5.89 33.49 -4.87
C GLU A 277 -6.42 33.92 -6.24
N TYR A 278 -5.67 33.60 -7.29
CA TYR A 278 -5.96 33.93 -8.68
C TYR A 278 -6.15 32.66 -9.52
N ARG A 279 -7.30 32.56 -10.19
CA ARG A 279 -7.66 31.41 -11.02
C ARG A 279 -8.48 31.86 -12.22
N GLU A 280 -8.23 31.25 -13.40
CA GLU A 280 -9.04 31.50 -14.61
C GLU A 280 -9.19 33.00 -14.95
N LYS A 281 -8.10 33.74 -14.81
CA LYS A 281 -8.04 35.20 -15.00
C LYS A 281 -8.91 36.03 -14.04
N ARG A 282 -9.21 35.51 -12.85
CA ARG A 282 -10.01 36.21 -11.83
C ARG A 282 -9.43 36.03 -10.43
N VAL A 283 -9.59 37.06 -9.62
CA VAL A 283 -9.36 36.96 -8.17
C VAL A 283 -10.50 36.19 -7.54
N ILE A 284 -10.19 35.08 -6.88
CA ILE A 284 -11.16 34.22 -6.21
C ILE A 284 -11.29 34.59 -4.74
N GLN A 285 -10.17 34.86 -4.10
CA GLN A 285 -10.12 35.14 -2.67
C GLN A 285 -8.94 36.03 -2.32
N VAL A 286 -9.14 36.88 -1.31
CA VAL A 286 -8.08 37.65 -0.66
C VAL A 286 -8.18 37.37 0.84
N GLN A 287 -7.07 36.98 1.46
CA GLN A 287 -7.02 36.66 2.89
C GLN A 287 -5.92 37.43 3.57
N GLY A 288 -6.27 38.09 4.68
CA GLY A 288 -5.31 38.63 5.64
C GLY A 288 -5.19 37.73 6.87
N LYS A 289 -4.47 38.24 7.87
CA LYS A 289 -4.21 37.52 9.13
C LYS A 289 -5.52 36.98 9.77
N TYR A 290 -5.50 35.73 10.25
CA TYR A 290 -6.62 35.00 10.84
C TYR A 290 -7.85 34.85 9.93
N ASN A 291 -7.65 34.59 8.64
CA ASN A 291 -8.71 34.52 7.63
C ASN A 291 -9.57 35.79 7.58
N ARG A 292 -9.00 36.94 7.92
CA ARG A 292 -9.72 38.21 7.84
C ARG A 292 -9.98 38.52 6.37
N GLY A 293 -11.24 38.41 5.96
CA GLY A 293 -11.71 38.75 4.60
C GLY A 293 -12.05 40.23 4.40
N HIS A 294 -11.97 41.04 5.46
CA HIS A 294 -12.08 42.50 5.30
C HIS A 294 -10.75 43.04 4.78
N VAL A 295 -10.77 43.44 3.52
CA VAL A 295 -9.66 44.05 2.80
C VAL A 295 -9.87 45.57 2.85
N PRO A 296 -8.86 46.38 3.22
CA PRO A 296 -8.97 47.85 3.16
C PRO A 296 -9.25 48.33 1.73
N GLU A 297 -10.03 49.41 1.57
CA GLU A 297 -10.42 49.97 0.26
C GLU A 297 -9.21 50.21 -0.65
N GLU A 298 -8.13 50.78 -0.12
CA GLU A 298 -6.85 50.97 -0.80
C GLU A 298 -6.27 49.67 -1.40
N VAL A 299 -6.39 48.55 -0.68
CA VAL A 299 -5.91 47.24 -1.15
C VAL A 299 -6.87 46.64 -2.17
N GLU A 300 -8.18 46.86 -2.04
CA GLU A 300 -9.17 46.44 -3.04
C GLU A 300 -8.95 47.17 -4.38
N GLU A 301 -8.79 48.50 -4.34
CA GLU A 301 -8.51 49.32 -5.53
C GLU A 301 -7.22 48.87 -6.24
N ALA A 302 -6.15 48.61 -5.48
CA ALA A 302 -4.90 48.11 -6.02
C ALA A 302 -5.03 46.71 -6.66
N ILE A 303 -5.86 45.82 -6.08
CA ILE A 303 -6.13 44.49 -6.65
C ILE A 303 -6.91 44.59 -7.96
N GLU A 304 -7.89 45.50 -8.06
CA GLU A 304 -8.63 45.73 -9.30
C GLU A 304 -7.71 46.25 -10.41
N GLN A 305 -6.86 47.23 -10.08
CA GLN A 305 -5.87 47.74 -11.02
C GLN A 305 -4.87 46.66 -11.44
N TRP A 306 -4.40 45.85 -10.50
CA TRP A 306 -3.54 44.69 -10.75
C TRP A 306 -4.16 43.75 -11.76
N GLN A 307 -5.43 43.36 -11.55
CA GLN A 307 -6.11 42.43 -12.45
C GLN A 307 -6.20 42.99 -13.87
N ILE A 308 -6.50 44.29 -14.03
CA ILE A 308 -6.56 44.96 -15.33
C ILE A 308 -5.20 44.95 -16.04
N GLU A 309 -4.11 45.22 -15.32
CA GLU A 309 -2.75 45.21 -15.88
C GLU A 309 -2.34 43.80 -16.34
N ILE A 310 -2.62 42.78 -15.54
CA ILE A 310 -2.32 41.38 -15.87
C ILE A 310 -3.14 40.90 -17.07
N GLU A 311 -4.42 41.24 -17.15
CA GLU A 311 -5.28 40.89 -18.30
C GLU A 311 -4.78 41.51 -19.61
N LYS A 312 -4.26 42.75 -19.57
CA LYS A 312 -3.66 43.43 -20.73
C LYS A 312 -2.32 42.81 -21.13
N ALA A 313 -1.49 42.41 -20.16
CA ALA A 313 -0.17 41.83 -20.39
C ALA A 313 -0.22 40.38 -20.90
N MET A 314 -1.31 39.65 -20.62
CA MET A 314 -1.52 38.26 -21.07
C MET A 314 -2.83 38.08 -21.87
N PRO A 315 -2.91 38.66 -23.09
CA PRO A 315 -4.04 38.46 -23.98
C PRO A 315 -4.11 37.00 -24.46
N SER A 316 -5.34 36.54 -24.70
CA SER A 316 -5.73 35.14 -24.92
C SER A 316 -5.01 34.40 -26.04
#